data_AF-A0A2M7UMW2-F1
#
_entry.id   AF-A0A2M7UMW2-F1
#
_cell.length_a   1.000
_cell.length_b   1.000
_cell.length_c   1.000
_cell.angle_alpha   90.00
_cell.angle_beta   90.00
_cell.angle_gamma   90.00
#
_symmetry.space_group_name_H-M   'P 1'
#
loop_
_entity.id
_entity.type
_entity.pdbx_description
1 polymer ?
#
loop_
_entity_poly.entity_id
_entity_poly.type
_entity_poly.pdbx_seq_one_letter_code
_entity_poly.pdbx_strand_id
1 'polypeptide(L)'
;MKTRNSLTRFEKSVLEKPTLAFHAFNDVFTPGQDGNPVDFDAELTTMYRGLRPHDSHYGIEGHQIAPLGAYAVELIYELVNTARQEVNKSVERSHRSLCRAHPDVRQAATDFRRKTVRVLINSAPRTKEDSNGENFHLAISDNGVEFYVSSLSVLAHLRDKITGLFEIPNTVNPLFDGEREQFRSSIVSRFHEVLLAGHVHRKPQDQIKSPFPLTYVAYVDRFGNIRLRGFAADYENIFHPDNEGRNTVFLGLGEKDQPIAVSKATCLREVPPGELGVYRNVADGERSPYWELVRRWGGENDRKGAYECLEGIKLGDAVKVIGPF
;
A
#
# COMPACT_ATOMS: atom_id res chain seq x y z
N MET A 1 22.19 27.44 5.39
CA MET A 1 21.92 26.08 5.90
C MET A 1 22.81 25.11 5.14
N LYS A 2 23.73 24.39 5.80
CA LYS A 2 24.61 23.41 5.11
C LYS A 2 23.80 22.14 4.83
N THR A 3 23.50 21.85 3.58
CA THR A 3 22.97 20.55 3.13
C THR A 3 23.98 19.47 3.48
N ARG A 4 23.58 18.48 4.29
CA ARG A 4 24.38 17.27 4.52
C ARG A 4 24.28 16.43 3.25
N ASN A 5 25.33 16.47 2.42
CA ASN A 5 25.44 15.68 1.19
C ASN A 5 25.93 14.24 1.43
N SER A 6 25.94 13.75 2.68
CA SER A 6 26.44 12.40 2.99
C SER A 6 25.29 11.49 3.40
N LEU A 7 25.08 10.43 2.63
CA LEU A 7 24.23 9.30 3.01
C LEU A 7 24.65 8.76 4.39
N THR A 8 23.67 8.43 5.23
CA THR A 8 23.89 7.67 6.45
C THR A 8 24.37 6.26 6.10
N ARG A 9 24.98 5.57 7.08
CA ARG A 9 25.41 4.18 6.90
C ARG A 9 24.24 3.26 6.53
N PHE A 10 23.06 3.52 7.10
CA PHE A 10 21.86 2.74 6.80
C PHE A 10 21.41 2.96 5.36
N GLU A 11 21.20 4.22 4.94
CA GLU A 11 20.79 4.55 3.56
C GLU A 11 21.77 3.95 2.54
N LYS A 12 23.09 4.14 2.74
CA LYS A 12 24.11 3.54 1.88
C LYS A 12 23.98 2.01 1.80
N SER A 13 23.79 1.36 2.95
CA SER A 13 23.64 -0.11 3.01
C SER A 13 22.36 -0.64 2.37
N VAL A 14 21.30 0.16 2.25
CA VAL A 14 20.07 -0.23 1.54
C VAL A 14 20.28 -0.07 0.05
N LEU A 15 20.82 1.08 -0.37
CA LEU A 15 21.01 1.43 -1.78
C LEU A 15 22.00 0.51 -2.50
N GLU A 16 23.01 -0.02 -1.81
CA GLU A 16 23.98 -0.96 -2.38
C GLU A 16 23.44 -2.41 -2.52
N LYS A 17 22.22 -2.69 -2.02
CA LYS A 17 21.68 -4.07 -2.07
C LYS A 17 21.10 -4.39 -3.45
N PRO A 18 21.34 -5.61 -3.95
CA PRO A 18 20.59 -6.12 -5.09
C PRO A 18 19.09 -6.18 -4.80
N THR A 19 18.27 -6.02 -5.84
CA THR A 19 16.81 -6.11 -5.73
C THR A 19 16.38 -7.55 -5.40
N LEU A 20 15.45 -7.67 -4.46
CA LEU A 20 14.73 -8.89 -4.10
C LEU A 20 13.50 -9.07 -4.98
N ALA A 21 12.70 -8.00 -5.05
CA ALA A 21 11.53 -7.87 -5.91
C ALA A 21 11.30 -6.40 -6.24
N PHE A 22 10.74 -6.16 -7.42
CA PHE A 22 10.35 -4.86 -7.92
C PHE A 22 8.84 -4.84 -8.21
N HIS A 23 8.09 -3.99 -7.50
CA HIS A 23 6.66 -3.83 -7.68
C HIS A 23 6.36 -2.47 -8.31
N ALA A 24 5.77 -2.46 -9.50
CA ALA A 24 5.48 -1.23 -10.21
C ALA A 24 3.97 -1.00 -10.35
N PHE A 25 3.54 0.19 -9.98
CA PHE A 25 2.16 0.66 -10.07
C PHE A 25 2.12 1.87 -10.99
N ASN A 26 1.43 1.73 -12.13
CA ASN A 26 1.45 2.74 -13.19
C ASN A 26 0.17 2.70 -14.03
N ASP A 27 -0.20 3.84 -14.59
CA ASP A 27 -1.40 4.01 -15.43
C ASP A 27 -1.21 3.56 -16.88
N VAL A 28 0.03 3.30 -17.31
CA VAL A 28 0.33 2.67 -18.62
C VAL A 28 0.14 1.16 -18.66
N PHE A 29 0.11 0.50 -17.49
CA PHE A 29 -0.11 -0.95 -17.49
C PHE A 29 -1.60 -1.19 -17.69
N THR A 30 -1.94 -1.86 -18.78
CA THR A 30 -3.34 -2.17 -19.07
C THR A 30 -3.86 -3.14 -18.01
N PRO A 31 -4.92 -2.79 -17.25
CA PRO A 31 -5.57 -3.76 -16.38
C PRO A 31 -6.03 -4.95 -17.22
N GLY A 32 -5.55 -6.15 -16.88
CA GLY A 32 -6.10 -7.40 -17.43
C GLY A 32 -5.78 -7.71 -18.90
N GLN A 33 -4.67 -7.23 -19.49
CA GLN A 33 -4.29 -7.64 -20.86
C GLN A 33 -3.99 -9.15 -21.02
N ASP A 34 -3.75 -9.86 -19.91
CA ASP A 34 -3.64 -11.33 -19.88
C ASP A 34 -4.93 -12.02 -19.40
N GLY A 35 -6.06 -11.32 -19.35
CA GLY A 35 -7.36 -11.88 -18.92
C GLY A 35 -7.43 -12.24 -17.43
N ASN A 36 -6.47 -11.81 -16.62
CA ASN A 36 -6.43 -12.10 -15.20
C ASN A 36 -6.57 -10.80 -14.38
N PRO A 37 -7.77 -10.50 -13.83
CA PRO A 37 -8.01 -9.36 -12.95
C PRO A 37 -7.48 -9.70 -11.55
N VAL A 38 -6.17 -9.88 -11.42
CA VAL A 38 -5.58 -10.31 -10.15
C VAL A 38 -5.62 -9.13 -9.18
N ASP A 39 -6.29 -9.37 -8.06
CA ASP A 39 -6.26 -8.55 -6.86
C ASP A 39 -4.82 -8.52 -6.31
N PHE A 40 -4.14 -7.38 -6.47
CA PHE A 40 -2.73 -7.28 -6.10
C PHE A 40 -2.52 -7.48 -4.59
N ASP A 41 -3.52 -7.19 -3.75
CA ASP A 41 -3.43 -7.45 -2.31
C ASP A 41 -3.26 -8.96 -2.06
N ALA A 42 -4.15 -9.76 -2.64
CA ALA A 42 -4.10 -11.21 -2.53
C ALA A 42 -2.80 -11.80 -3.13
N GLU A 43 -2.36 -11.28 -4.27
CA GLU A 43 -1.13 -11.71 -4.94
C GLU A 43 0.11 -11.41 -4.09
N LEU A 44 0.29 -10.14 -3.68
CA LEU A 44 1.42 -9.72 -2.84
C LEU A 44 1.40 -10.46 -1.50
N THR A 45 0.23 -10.58 -0.86
CA THR A 45 0.10 -11.31 0.40
C THR A 45 0.54 -12.76 0.25
N THR A 46 0.11 -13.45 -0.82
CA THR A 46 0.53 -14.83 -1.11
C THR A 46 2.03 -14.92 -1.38
N MET A 47 2.57 -13.98 -2.15
CA MET A 47 3.96 -13.90 -2.53
C MET A 47 4.89 -13.77 -1.31
N TYR A 48 4.59 -12.82 -0.42
CA TYR A 48 5.40 -12.56 0.77
C TYR A 48 5.21 -13.64 1.86
N ARG A 49 4.00 -14.14 2.07
CA ARG A 49 3.76 -15.29 2.99
C ARG A 49 4.39 -16.58 2.48
N GLY A 50 4.42 -16.77 1.16
CA GLY A 50 5.11 -17.88 0.50
C GLY A 50 6.63 -17.74 0.46
N LEU A 51 7.19 -16.60 0.91
CA LEU A 51 8.61 -16.28 0.86
C LEU A 51 9.20 -16.36 -0.56
N ARG A 52 8.40 -16.02 -1.59
CA ARG A 52 8.78 -16.05 -3.00
C ARG A 52 8.52 -14.69 -3.67
N PRO A 53 9.12 -13.60 -3.14
CA PRO A 53 9.01 -12.28 -3.75
C PRO A 53 9.55 -12.32 -5.18
N HIS A 54 8.80 -11.75 -6.11
CA HIS A 54 9.16 -11.61 -7.52
C HIS A 54 8.65 -10.28 -8.05
N ASP A 55 9.16 -9.88 -9.21
CA ASP A 55 8.77 -8.63 -9.85
C ASP A 55 7.32 -8.70 -10.33
N SER A 56 6.56 -7.63 -10.09
CA SER A 56 5.17 -7.53 -10.50
C SER A 56 4.81 -6.11 -10.96
N HIS A 57 3.81 -6.03 -11.84
CA HIS A 57 3.40 -4.79 -12.49
C HIS A 57 1.87 -4.69 -12.46
N TYR A 58 1.36 -3.59 -11.94
CA TYR A 58 -0.07 -3.38 -11.72
C TYR A 58 -0.55 -2.10 -12.40
N GLY A 59 -1.59 -2.24 -13.22
CA GLY A 59 -2.33 -1.11 -13.79
C GLY A 59 -3.11 -0.37 -12.72
N ILE A 60 -3.00 0.96 -12.70
CA ILE A 60 -3.86 1.80 -11.87
C ILE A 60 -4.48 2.91 -12.72
N GLU A 61 -5.79 3.08 -12.64
CA GLU A 61 -6.46 4.21 -13.28
C GLU A 61 -6.03 5.56 -12.68
N GLY A 62 -5.72 6.54 -13.52
CA GLY A 62 -5.02 7.77 -13.11
C GLY A 62 -5.69 8.59 -11.99
N HIS A 63 -7.01 8.53 -11.83
CA HIS A 63 -7.71 9.24 -10.74
C HIS A 63 -7.72 8.48 -9.41
N GLN A 64 -7.39 7.19 -9.42
CA GLN A 64 -7.37 6.28 -8.25
C GLN A 64 -5.96 6.07 -7.70
N ILE A 65 -4.95 6.61 -8.38
CA ILE A 65 -3.55 6.25 -8.16
C ILE A 65 -2.98 6.71 -6.82
N ALA A 66 -3.48 7.82 -6.26
CA ALA A 66 -2.98 8.31 -4.98
C ALA A 66 -3.51 7.46 -3.79
N PRO A 67 -4.82 7.23 -3.61
CA PRO A 67 -5.31 6.32 -2.58
C PRO A 67 -4.78 4.90 -2.73
N LEU A 68 -4.77 4.38 -3.96
CA LEU A 68 -4.32 3.02 -4.23
C LEU A 68 -2.82 2.85 -4.04
N GLY A 69 -2.04 3.83 -4.48
CA GLY A 69 -0.59 3.88 -4.23
C GLY A 69 -0.27 3.95 -2.73
N ALA A 70 -1.02 4.74 -1.97
CA ALA A 70 -0.86 4.81 -0.52
C ALA A 70 -1.12 3.46 0.15
N TYR A 71 -2.20 2.77 -0.27
CA TYR A 71 -2.49 1.41 0.18
C TYR A 71 -1.37 0.43 -0.16
N ALA A 72 -0.90 0.43 -1.42
CA ALA A 72 0.14 -0.46 -1.89
C ALA A 72 1.47 -0.29 -1.14
N VAL A 73 1.88 0.96 -0.89
CA VAL A 73 3.07 1.30 -0.09
C VAL A 73 2.97 0.72 1.33
N GLU A 74 1.84 0.93 2.00
CA GLU A 74 1.62 0.47 3.38
C GLU A 74 1.56 -1.05 3.44
N LEU A 75 0.84 -1.69 2.51
CA LEU A 75 0.75 -3.13 2.39
C LEU A 75 2.12 -3.78 2.20
N ILE A 76 2.91 -3.32 1.22
CA ILE A 76 4.23 -3.91 0.94
C ILE A 76 5.18 -3.71 2.12
N TYR A 77 5.15 -2.53 2.78
CA TYR A 77 5.93 -2.29 3.99
C TYR A 77 5.62 -3.31 5.08
N GLU A 78 4.34 -3.55 5.37
CA GLU A 78 3.89 -4.49 6.39
C GLU A 78 4.16 -5.96 6.02
N LEU A 79 3.98 -6.33 4.75
CA LEU A 79 4.28 -7.68 4.25
C LEU A 79 5.78 -8.00 4.35
N VAL A 80 6.66 -7.05 4.02
CA VAL A 80 8.11 -7.20 4.19
C VAL A 80 8.49 -7.35 5.66
N ASN A 81 7.89 -6.55 6.55
CA ASN A 81 8.12 -6.67 7.99
C ASN A 81 7.67 -8.04 8.52
N THR A 82 6.47 -8.47 8.14
CA THR A 82 5.91 -9.76 8.55
C THR A 82 6.76 -10.92 8.06
N ALA A 83 7.13 -10.93 6.76
CA ALA A 83 7.97 -11.98 6.19
C ALA A 83 9.33 -12.08 6.91
N ARG A 84 9.96 -10.95 7.24
CA ARG A 84 11.21 -10.92 8.00
C ARG A 84 11.06 -11.45 9.43
N GLN A 85 9.99 -11.06 10.12
CA GLN A 85 9.73 -11.55 11.47
C GLN A 85 9.52 -13.07 11.48
N GLU A 86 8.73 -13.60 10.55
CA GLU A 86 8.49 -15.04 10.44
C GLU A 86 9.77 -15.79 10.09
N VAL A 87 10.57 -15.29 9.15
CA VAL A 87 11.87 -15.87 8.82
C VAL A 87 12.81 -15.87 10.03
N ASN A 88 12.90 -14.77 10.78
CA ASN A 88 13.73 -14.70 11.99
C ASN A 88 13.26 -15.69 13.07
N LYS A 89 11.96 -15.74 13.35
CA LYS A 89 11.37 -16.71 14.29
C LYS A 89 11.66 -18.15 13.85
N SER A 90 11.54 -18.44 12.56
CA SER A 90 11.84 -19.77 12.01
C SER A 90 13.32 -20.12 12.17
N VAL A 91 14.24 -19.17 11.95
CA VAL A 91 15.69 -19.37 12.18
C VAL A 91 15.99 -19.60 13.66
N GLU A 92 15.41 -18.80 14.56
CA GLU A 92 15.58 -18.93 16.02
C GLU A 92 15.05 -20.27 16.55
N ARG A 93 13.84 -20.68 16.14
CA ARG A 93 13.26 -21.98 16.49
C ARG A 93 14.08 -23.15 15.93
N SER A 94 14.80 -22.94 14.83
CA SER A 94 15.54 -23.99 14.12
C SER A 94 16.96 -24.21 14.62
N HIS A 95 17.34 -23.67 15.79
CA HIS A 95 18.59 -23.99 16.49
C HIS A 95 18.65 -25.48 16.93
N ARG A 96 18.87 -26.40 15.97
CA ARG A 96 19.89 -27.48 15.94
C ARG A 96 19.56 -28.62 14.96
N SER A 97 18.31 -28.87 14.57
CA SER A 97 17.98 -29.98 13.63
C SER A 97 17.12 -29.60 12.41
N LEU A 98 16.22 -28.62 12.53
CA LEU A 98 15.24 -28.28 11.48
C LEU A 98 15.77 -27.38 10.36
N CYS A 99 16.81 -26.57 10.58
CA CYS A 99 17.38 -25.75 9.52
C CYS A 99 17.81 -26.60 8.32
N ARG A 100 18.31 -27.83 8.53
CA ARG A 100 18.66 -28.74 7.43
C ARG A 100 17.45 -29.17 6.59
N ALA A 101 16.26 -29.20 7.16
CA ALA A 101 15.03 -29.67 6.52
C ALA A 101 14.30 -28.63 5.66
N HIS A 102 14.59 -27.33 5.83
CA HIS A 102 13.89 -26.24 5.11
C HIS A 102 14.88 -25.29 4.42
N PRO A 103 15.46 -25.67 3.27
CA PRO A 103 16.38 -24.82 2.50
C PRO A 103 15.75 -23.48 2.09
N ASP A 104 14.46 -23.47 1.75
CA ASP A 104 13.74 -22.27 1.30
C ASP A 104 13.73 -21.16 2.37
N VAL A 105 13.55 -21.50 3.64
CA VAL A 105 13.56 -20.53 4.75
C VAL A 105 14.96 -19.92 4.93
N ARG A 106 16.02 -20.71 4.76
CA ARG A 106 17.40 -20.21 4.84
C ARG A 106 17.75 -19.30 3.67
N GLN A 107 17.29 -19.66 2.48
CA GLN A 107 17.44 -18.84 1.29
C GLN A 107 16.70 -17.51 1.47
N ALA A 108 15.43 -17.55 1.91
CA ALA A 108 14.66 -16.37 2.24
C ALA A 108 15.32 -15.48 3.31
N ALA A 109 15.88 -16.08 4.38
CA ALA A 109 16.64 -15.34 5.39
C ALA A 109 17.86 -14.63 4.81
N THR A 110 18.58 -15.29 3.91
CA THR A 110 19.72 -14.71 3.21
C THR A 110 19.27 -13.57 2.30
N ASP A 111 18.19 -13.79 1.55
CA ASP A 111 17.62 -12.84 0.61
C ASP A 111 17.11 -11.59 1.32
N PHE A 112 16.26 -11.69 2.33
CA PHE A 112 15.78 -10.52 3.09
C PHE A 112 16.89 -9.76 3.83
N ARG A 113 18.02 -10.40 4.13
CA ARG A 113 19.18 -9.74 4.74
C ARG A 113 20.04 -9.01 3.71
N ARG A 114 20.24 -9.60 2.52
CA ARG A 114 21.20 -9.15 1.51
C ARG A 114 20.56 -8.38 0.35
N LYS A 115 19.26 -8.49 0.15
CA LYS A 115 18.51 -7.85 -0.93
C LYS A 115 17.49 -6.86 -0.38
N THR A 116 17.00 -6.00 -1.26
CA THR A 116 16.04 -4.92 -0.96
C THR A 116 14.79 -5.05 -1.80
N VAL A 117 13.64 -4.66 -1.27
CA VAL A 117 12.40 -4.57 -2.06
C VAL A 117 12.30 -3.15 -2.59
N ARG A 118 11.94 -3.05 -3.87
CA ARG A 118 11.76 -1.77 -4.55
C ARG A 118 10.33 -1.66 -5.02
N VAL A 119 9.74 -0.48 -4.81
CA VAL A 119 8.36 -0.19 -5.19
C VAL A 119 8.36 1.09 -5.99
N LEU A 120 7.68 1.11 -7.13
CA LEU A 120 7.50 2.30 -7.94
C LEU A 120 6.02 2.63 -8.02
N ILE A 121 5.66 3.86 -7.68
CA ILE A 121 4.31 4.40 -7.80
C ILE A 121 4.37 5.68 -8.62
N ASN A 122 3.89 5.60 -9.85
CA ASN A 122 3.82 6.75 -10.73
C ASN A 122 2.42 7.37 -10.71
N SER A 123 2.15 8.21 -9.72
CA SER A 123 0.91 8.97 -9.56
C SER A 123 0.86 10.31 -10.31
N ALA A 124 1.72 10.53 -11.31
CA ALA A 124 1.81 11.85 -11.95
C ALA A 124 0.54 12.13 -12.78
N PRO A 125 -0.23 13.20 -12.49
CA PRO A 125 -1.43 13.50 -13.26
C PRO A 125 -1.05 13.91 -14.68
N ARG A 126 -1.57 13.21 -15.68
CA ARG A 126 -1.39 13.54 -17.10
C ARG A 126 -2.28 14.73 -17.48
N THR A 127 -1.89 15.92 -17.02
CA THR A 127 -2.67 17.15 -17.25
C THR A 127 -2.48 17.73 -18.65
N LYS A 128 -1.41 17.35 -19.36
CA LYS A 128 -1.11 17.70 -20.77
C LYS A 128 -0.39 16.54 -21.46
N GLU A 129 -0.62 16.36 -22.76
CA GLU A 129 -0.05 15.27 -23.57
C GLU A 129 1.49 15.20 -23.52
N ASP A 130 2.17 16.33 -23.26
CA ASP A 130 3.63 16.44 -23.30
C ASP A 130 4.31 16.81 -21.96
N SER A 131 3.61 16.78 -20.82
CA SER A 131 4.24 17.18 -19.55
C SER A 131 4.89 16.01 -18.81
N ASN A 132 6.17 16.16 -18.45
CA ASN A 132 6.93 15.24 -17.59
C ASN A 132 6.46 15.21 -16.12
N GLY A 133 5.23 15.61 -15.81
CA GLY A 133 4.67 15.55 -14.45
C GLY A 133 5.57 16.10 -13.34
N GLU A 134 5.37 15.60 -12.12
CA GLU A 134 6.19 15.95 -10.95
C GLU A 134 7.55 15.22 -10.96
N ASN A 135 8.50 15.72 -10.17
CA ASN A 135 9.77 15.04 -9.91
C ASN A 135 9.52 13.71 -9.19
N PHE A 136 10.30 12.68 -9.52
CA PHE A 136 10.31 11.48 -8.69
C PHE A 136 11.03 11.73 -7.37
N HIS A 137 10.67 10.94 -6.38
CA HIS A 137 11.32 10.91 -5.09
C HIS A 137 11.67 9.47 -4.75
N LEU A 138 12.86 9.26 -4.20
CA LEU A 138 13.24 8.01 -3.56
C LEU A 138 13.10 8.19 -2.05
N ALA A 139 12.22 7.41 -1.45
CA ALA A 139 12.09 7.29 -0.01
C ALA A 139 12.61 5.93 0.45
N ILE A 140 13.40 5.91 1.53
CA ILE A 140 13.91 4.70 2.16
C ILE A 140 13.24 4.55 3.52
N SER A 141 12.51 3.45 3.72
CA SER A 141 11.89 3.14 5.01
C SER A 141 12.89 2.60 6.04
N ASP A 142 12.50 2.57 7.30
CA ASP A 142 13.27 1.99 8.42
C ASP A 142 13.51 0.48 8.27
N ASN A 143 12.63 -0.21 7.56
CA ASN A 143 12.82 -1.60 7.14
C ASN A 143 13.58 -1.72 5.80
N GLY A 144 14.11 -0.63 5.24
CA GLY A 144 14.96 -0.68 4.06
C GLY A 144 14.25 -1.15 2.80
N VAL A 145 12.97 -0.83 2.66
CA VAL A 145 12.25 -0.84 1.38
C VAL A 145 12.50 0.50 0.70
N GLU A 146 12.72 0.46 -0.62
CA GLU A 146 12.88 1.65 -1.44
C GLU A 146 11.57 1.96 -2.16
N PHE A 147 11.05 3.18 -1.98
CA PHE A 147 9.85 3.68 -2.64
C PHE A 147 10.19 4.79 -3.61
N TYR A 148 9.98 4.56 -4.89
CA TYR A 148 10.12 5.52 -5.97
C TYR A 148 8.74 6.08 -6.30
N VAL A 149 8.47 7.31 -5.87
CA VAL A 149 7.12 7.90 -5.96
C VAL A 149 7.16 9.24 -6.68
N SER A 150 6.21 9.51 -7.57
CA SER A 150 6.07 10.84 -8.17
C SER A 150 5.34 11.82 -7.26
N SER A 151 4.40 11.35 -6.43
CA SER A 151 3.74 12.16 -5.40
C SER A 151 4.10 11.68 -4.00
N LEU A 152 4.64 12.57 -3.15
CA LEU A 152 4.96 12.25 -1.75
C LEU A 152 3.72 11.91 -0.91
N SER A 153 2.52 12.31 -1.35
CA SER A 153 1.27 12.05 -0.64
C SER A 153 1.00 10.57 -0.41
N VAL A 154 1.46 9.69 -1.32
CA VAL A 154 1.29 8.24 -1.18
C VAL A 154 2.08 7.65 -0.01
N LEU A 155 3.08 8.38 0.48
CA LEU A 155 3.88 8.00 1.64
C LEU A 155 3.31 8.51 2.97
N ALA A 156 2.15 9.18 2.96
CA ALA A 156 1.59 9.86 4.13
C ALA A 156 1.51 8.97 5.37
N HIS A 157 1.05 7.73 5.21
CA HIS A 157 0.87 6.78 6.31
C HIS A 157 2.17 6.14 6.78
N LEU A 158 3.24 6.21 5.98
CA LEU A 158 4.58 5.76 6.34
C LEU A 158 5.52 6.91 6.71
N ARG A 159 5.05 8.16 6.84
CA ARG A 159 5.88 9.35 7.06
C ARG A 159 6.93 9.16 8.16
N ASP A 160 6.53 8.58 9.29
CA ASP A 160 7.42 8.35 10.45
C ASP A 160 8.32 7.12 10.31
N LYS A 161 8.07 6.31 9.28
CA LYS A 161 8.88 5.15 8.89
C LYS A 161 9.91 5.51 7.83
N ILE A 162 9.81 6.67 7.18
CA ILE A 162 10.78 7.10 6.18
C ILE A 162 12.03 7.68 6.86
N THR A 163 13.17 7.06 6.61
CA THR A 163 14.47 7.44 7.17
C THR A 163 15.32 8.28 6.22
N GLY A 164 15.16 8.09 4.91
CA GLY A 164 15.83 8.86 3.86
C GLY A 164 14.84 9.33 2.80
N LEU A 165 15.00 10.56 2.34
CA LEU A 165 14.18 11.12 1.25
C LEU A 165 15.07 11.93 0.29
N PHE A 166 15.05 11.52 -0.97
CA PHE A 166 15.88 12.05 -2.03
C PHE A 166 15.01 12.48 -3.21
N GLU A 167 15.18 13.71 -3.65
CA GLU A 167 14.53 14.18 -4.86
C GLU A 167 15.32 13.75 -6.10
N ILE A 168 14.61 13.24 -7.09
CA ILE A 168 15.13 12.85 -8.41
C ILE A 168 14.56 13.90 -9.40
N PRO A 169 15.32 14.97 -9.70
CA PRO A 169 14.80 16.07 -10.49
C PRO A 169 14.63 15.69 -11.96
N ASN A 170 13.59 16.19 -12.62
CA ASN A 170 13.32 15.91 -14.03
C ASN A 170 14.27 16.64 -14.99
N THR A 171 14.64 17.89 -14.71
CA THR A 171 15.26 18.80 -15.69
C THR A 171 16.79 18.84 -15.67
N VAL A 172 17.40 18.40 -14.57
CA VAL A 172 18.86 18.52 -14.34
C VAL A 172 19.53 17.16 -14.12
N ASN A 173 18.83 16.07 -14.43
CA ASN A 173 19.36 14.73 -14.28
C ASN A 173 19.99 14.26 -15.60
N PRO A 174 21.21 13.70 -15.60
CA PRO A 174 21.85 13.22 -16.82
C PRO A 174 21.10 12.07 -17.52
N LEU A 175 20.14 11.44 -16.85
CA LEU A 175 19.34 10.32 -17.38
C LEU A 175 17.97 10.74 -17.87
N PHE A 176 17.55 11.99 -17.65
CA PHE A 176 16.31 12.54 -18.19
C PHE A 176 16.65 13.70 -19.11
N ASP A 177 16.01 13.76 -20.27
CA ASP A 177 16.17 14.92 -21.17
C ASP A 177 15.34 16.13 -20.73
N GLY A 178 14.62 16.04 -19.60
CA GLY A 178 13.80 17.09 -19.01
C GLY A 178 12.53 17.45 -19.77
N GLU A 179 12.46 17.15 -21.07
CA GLU A 179 11.43 17.68 -21.98
C GLU A 179 10.73 16.63 -22.86
N ARG A 180 11.37 15.51 -23.25
CA ARG A 180 10.80 14.54 -24.22
C ARG A 180 10.65 13.12 -23.66
N GLU A 181 11.27 12.80 -22.53
CA GLU A 181 11.29 11.44 -21.99
C GLU A 181 9.97 11.05 -21.29
N GLN A 182 9.15 10.26 -21.99
CA GLN A 182 7.82 9.85 -21.52
C GLN A 182 7.82 8.56 -20.66
N PHE A 183 8.92 7.79 -20.63
CA PHE A 183 9.00 6.49 -19.92
C PHE A 183 9.89 6.52 -18.67
N ARG A 184 9.85 7.63 -17.90
CA ARG A 184 10.69 7.85 -16.72
C ARG A 184 10.61 6.75 -15.66
N SER A 185 9.46 6.10 -15.50
CA SER A 185 9.33 4.94 -14.60
C SER A 185 10.30 3.80 -14.91
N SER A 186 10.64 3.60 -16.20
CA SER A 186 11.59 2.56 -16.64
C SER A 186 13.06 2.92 -16.39
N ILE A 187 13.38 4.22 -16.35
CA ILE A 187 14.73 4.74 -16.10
C ILE A 187 14.99 4.78 -14.59
N VAL A 188 14.02 5.29 -13.83
CA VAL A 188 14.09 5.37 -12.37
C VAL A 188 14.32 4.00 -11.74
N SER A 189 13.70 2.95 -12.27
CA SER A 189 13.85 1.58 -11.77
C SER A 189 15.21 0.94 -12.06
N ARG A 190 15.93 1.40 -13.10
CA ARG A 190 17.18 0.78 -13.58
C ARG A 190 18.45 1.46 -13.08
N PHE A 191 18.43 2.77 -12.86
CA PHE A 191 19.68 3.55 -12.72
C PHE A 191 19.86 4.25 -11.36
N HIS A 192 19.40 3.64 -10.27
CA HIS A 192 19.45 4.22 -8.92
C HIS A 192 20.80 4.85 -8.50
N GLU A 193 21.94 4.20 -8.76
CA GLU A 193 23.28 4.72 -8.39
C GLU A 193 23.64 6.04 -9.10
N VAL A 194 23.20 6.20 -10.35
CA VAL A 194 23.46 7.41 -11.16
C VAL A 194 22.44 8.49 -10.85
N LEU A 195 21.19 8.11 -10.55
CA LEU A 195 20.17 9.02 -10.03
C LEU A 195 20.66 9.68 -8.72
N LEU A 196 21.34 8.87 -7.89
CA LEU A 196 22.28 9.15 -6.79
C LEU A 196 23.03 10.50 -6.80
N ALA A 197 23.55 10.83 -7.98
CA ALA A 197 24.64 11.78 -8.16
C ALA A 197 24.08 13.21 -8.28
N GLY A 198 23.78 13.84 -7.14
CA GLY A 198 23.33 15.24 -7.07
C GLY A 198 22.15 15.51 -6.15
N HIS A 199 21.76 14.55 -5.29
CA HIS A 199 20.57 14.73 -4.47
C HIS A 199 20.65 15.83 -3.43
N VAL A 200 19.49 16.42 -3.20
CA VAL A 200 19.19 17.20 -2.01
C VAL A 200 18.54 16.26 -0.99
N HIS A 201 19.29 15.94 0.07
CA HIS A 201 18.72 15.25 1.23
C HIS A 201 17.66 16.15 1.87
N ARG A 202 16.43 15.65 1.95
CA ARG A 202 15.30 16.39 2.52
C ARG A 202 14.86 15.70 3.81
N LYS A 203 14.47 16.50 4.81
CA LYS A 203 13.84 15.95 6.02
C LYS A 203 12.46 15.38 5.64
N PRO A 204 12.20 14.06 5.79
CA PRO A 204 10.96 13.45 5.30
C PRO A 204 9.70 14.04 5.94
N GLN A 205 9.78 14.33 7.24
CA GLN A 205 8.63 14.77 8.03
C GLN A 205 8.05 16.09 7.52
N ASP A 206 8.84 17.07 7.10
CA ASP A 206 8.29 18.38 6.74
C ASP A 206 7.63 18.42 5.35
N GLN A 207 7.81 17.37 4.54
CA GLN A 207 7.40 17.37 3.12
C GLN A 207 6.25 16.41 2.81
N ILE A 208 6.16 15.29 3.52
CA ILE A 208 5.11 14.30 3.31
C ILE A 208 3.82 14.79 4.00
N LYS A 209 2.83 15.20 3.21
CA LYS A 209 1.49 15.61 3.67
C LYS A 209 0.45 14.59 3.25
N SER A 210 -0.51 14.31 4.13
CA SER A 210 -1.68 13.51 3.79
C SER A 210 -2.75 14.39 3.13
N PRO A 211 -3.15 14.14 1.89
CA PRO A 211 -4.35 14.74 1.31
C PRO A 211 -5.62 13.95 1.73
N PHE A 212 -5.45 12.77 2.31
CA PHE A 212 -6.56 11.89 2.63
C PHE A 212 -7.26 12.31 3.93
N PRO A 213 -8.58 12.15 4.00
CA PRO A 213 -9.32 12.20 5.25
C PRO A 213 -8.76 11.21 6.29
N LEU A 214 -9.08 11.41 7.57
CA LEU A 214 -8.65 10.52 8.65
C LEU A 214 -9.13 9.07 8.43
N THR A 215 -10.36 8.92 7.93
CA THR A 215 -10.98 7.64 7.59
C THR A 215 -11.52 7.73 6.16
N TYR A 216 -11.13 6.79 5.30
CA TYR A 216 -11.45 6.84 3.87
C TYR A 216 -11.44 5.45 3.19
N VAL A 217 -12.00 5.39 1.98
CA VAL A 217 -11.99 4.20 1.11
C VAL A 217 -10.59 4.02 0.50
N ALA A 218 -9.83 3.03 0.95
CA ALA A 218 -8.43 2.86 0.53
C ALA A 218 -8.25 1.91 -0.64
N TYR A 219 -9.01 0.81 -0.67
CA TYR A 219 -8.92 -0.21 -1.71
C TYR A 219 -10.26 -0.93 -1.88
N VAL A 220 -10.48 -1.49 -3.08
CA VAL A 220 -11.61 -2.37 -3.38
C VAL A 220 -11.04 -3.62 -4.02
N ASP A 221 -11.33 -4.77 -3.42
CA ASP A 221 -10.87 -6.05 -3.93
C ASP A 221 -11.68 -6.52 -5.14
N ARG A 222 -11.25 -7.61 -5.79
CA ARG A 222 -11.94 -8.16 -6.96
C ARG A 222 -13.35 -8.71 -6.68
N PHE A 223 -13.71 -8.88 -5.41
CA PHE A 223 -15.02 -9.36 -4.96
C PHE A 223 -15.94 -8.20 -4.56
N GLY A 224 -15.48 -6.96 -4.70
CA GLY A 224 -16.22 -5.77 -4.31
C GLY A 224 -16.22 -5.52 -2.80
N ASN A 225 -15.33 -6.17 -2.03
CA ASN A 225 -15.11 -5.81 -0.63
C ASN A 225 -14.29 -4.54 -0.56
N ILE A 226 -14.66 -3.63 0.33
CA ILE A 226 -14.04 -2.32 0.46
C ILE A 226 -13.12 -2.33 1.68
N ARG A 227 -11.83 -2.08 1.47
CA ARG A 227 -10.88 -1.77 2.54
C ARG A 227 -11.04 -0.30 2.91
N LEU A 228 -11.50 -0.06 4.12
CA LEU A 228 -11.54 1.25 4.74
C LEU A 228 -10.27 1.42 5.56
N ARG A 229 -9.54 2.52 5.35
CA ARG A 229 -8.48 2.92 6.28
C ARG A 229 -9.13 3.79 7.34
N GLY A 230 -8.97 3.44 8.61
CA GLY A 230 -9.61 4.14 9.73
C GLY A 230 -8.65 4.84 10.67
N PHE A 231 -9.15 5.88 11.33
CA PHE A 231 -8.52 6.45 12.51
C PHE A 231 -8.84 5.61 13.75
N ALA A 232 -7.89 5.53 14.70
CA ALA A 232 -8.04 4.67 15.88
C ALA A 232 -9.31 4.97 16.69
N ALA A 233 -9.71 6.24 16.79
CA ALA A 233 -10.95 6.60 17.51
C ALA A 233 -12.22 6.09 16.81
N ASP A 234 -12.23 6.05 15.46
CA ASP A 234 -13.37 5.51 14.72
C ASP A 234 -13.48 3.99 14.93
N TYR A 235 -12.32 3.31 15.01
CA TYR A 235 -12.26 1.89 15.37
C TYR A 235 -12.87 1.64 16.75
N GLU A 236 -12.43 2.39 17.77
CA GLU A 236 -13.00 2.30 19.12
C GLU A 236 -14.50 2.54 19.06
N ASN A 237 -14.97 3.59 18.37
CA ASN A 237 -16.41 3.86 18.26
C ASN A 237 -17.21 2.71 17.66
N ILE A 238 -16.67 1.95 16.71
CA ILE A 238 -17.37 0.83 16.08
C ILE A 238 -17.30 -0.42 16.96
N PHE A 239 -16.10 -0.77 17.43
CA PHE A 239 -15.80 -2.06 18.04
C PHE A 239 -15.64 -2.01 19.57
N HIS A 240 -15.93 -0.88 20.23
CA HIS A 240 -15.89 -0.79 21.70
C HIS A 240 -16.82 -1.83 22.34
N PRO A 241 -16.39 -2.51 23.42
CA PRO A 241 -17.20 -3.48 24.15
C PRO A 241 -18.57 -2.93 24.59
N ASP A 242 -18.63 -1.66 25.01
CA ASP A 242 -19.90 -1.01 25.41
C ASP A 242 -20.89 -0.84 24.24
N ASN A 243 -20.41 -0.96 23.00
CA ASN A 243 -21.23 -0.96 21.79
C ASN A 243 -21.60 -2.39 21.34
N GLU A 244 -21.16 -3.47 22.01
CA GLU A 244 -21.47 -4.87 21.65
C GLU A 244 -22.96 -5.18 21.69
N GLY A 245 -23.75 -4.43 22.48
CA GLY A 245 -25.22 -4.56 22.49
C GLY A 245 -25.93 -4.00 21.25
N ARG A 246 -25.24 -3.23 20.40
CA ARG A 246 -25.77 -2.67 19.15
C ARG A 246 -25.11 -3.37 17.97
N ASN A 247 -25.84 -4.23 17.25
CA ASN A 247 -25.30 -4.98 16.10
C ASN A 247 -25.17 -4.14 14.82
N THR A 248 -25.56 -2.86 14.85
CA THR A 248 -25.58 -2.00 13.66
C THR A 248 -24.83 -0.70 13.93
N VAL A 249 -24.06 -0.26 12.95
CA VAL A 249 -23.42 1.06 12.90
C VAL A 249 -23.91 1.80 11.66
N PHE A 250 -23.93 3.13 11.73
CA PHE A 250 -24.24 3.97 10.59
C PHE A 250 -22.97 4.60 10.02
N LEU A 251 -22.75 4.47 8.71
CA LEU A 251 -21.61 5.06 8.02
C LEU A 251 -22.08 6.13 7.03
N GLY A 252 -21.49 7.32 7.10
CA GLY A 252 -21.54 8.30 6.02
C GLY A 252 -20.40 8.04 5.04
N LEU A 253 -20.71 7.96 3.74
CA LEU A 253 -19.73 7.62 2.70
C LEU A 253 -19.72 8.72 1.62
N GLY A 254 -18.58 9.38 1.46
CA GLY A 254 -18.40 10.50 0.52
C GLY A 254 -19.36 11.66 0.83
N GLU A 255 -20.02 12.15 -0.22
CA GLU A 255 -21.02 13.23 -0.15
C GLU A 255 -22.46 12.71 0.00
N LYS A 256 -22.67 11.42 0.30
CA LYS A 256 -24.03 10.89 0.46
C LYS A 256 -24.74 11.52 1.66
N ASP A 257 -25.94 12.04 1.41
CA ASP A 257 -26.77 12.68 2.44
C ASP A 257 -27.31 11.71 3.49
N GLN A 258 -27.52 10.44 3.10
CA GLN A 258 -28.08 9.42 3.99
C GLN A 258 -27.00 8.44 4.48
N PRO A 259 -26.88 8.24 5.80
CA PRO A 259 -26.04 7.20 6.37
C PRO A 259 -26.51 5.81 5.93
N ILE A 260 -25.57 4.90 5.70
CA ILE A 260 -25.86 3.50 5.47
C ILE A 260 -25.82 2.72 6.78
N ALA A 261 -26.78 1.84 7.01
CA ALA A 261 -26.74 0.89 8.11
C ALA A 261 -25.85 -0.30 7.74
N VAL A 262 -24.91 -0.65 8.61
CA VAL A 262 -24.01 -1.80 8.43
C VAL A 262 -23.99 -2.67 9.68
N SER A 263 -24.07 -3.98 9.49
CA SER A 263 -24.01 -4.96 10.57
C SER A 263 -22.57 -5.11 11.06
N LYS A 264 -22.34 -5.02 12.37
CA LYS A 264 -21.04 -5.35 12.96
C LYS A 264 -20.87 -6.85 12.97
N ALA A 265 -19.68 -7.30 12.59
CA ALA A 265 -19.31 -8.70 12.56
C ALA A 265 -17.84 -8.87 12.93
N THR A 266 -17.41 -10.10 13.19
CA THR A 266 -16.00 -10.49 13.24
C THR A 266 -15.52 -11.12 11.93
N CYS A 267 -16.45 -11.60 11.09
CA CYS A 267 -16.17 -12.15 9.78
C CYS A 267 -17.39 -12.10 8.83
N LEU A 268 -17.17 -12.30 7.53
CA LEU A 268 -18.22 -12.32 6.51
C LEU A 268 -19.38 -13.28 6.82
N ARG A 269 -19.11 -14.39 7.51
CA ARG A 269 -20.14 -15.41 7.85
C ARG A 269 -21.20 -14.90 8.82
N GLU A 270 -20.85 -13.95 9.68
CA GLU A 270 -21.75 -13.38 10.69
C GLU A 270 -22.64 -12.28 10.11
N VAL A 271 -22.25 -11.70 8.98
CA VAL A 271 -23.07 -10.72 8.26
C VAL A 271 -24.34 -11.41 7.77
N PRO A 272 -25.54 -10.82 7.93
CA PRO A 272 -26.76 -11.42 7.39
C PRO A 272 -26.74 -11.51 5.85
N PRO A 273 -27.29 -12.56 5.24
CA PRO A 273 -27.32 -12.70 3.78
C PRO A 273 -28.04 -11.52 3.11
N GLY A 274 -27.42 -10.95 2.07
CA GLY A 274 -27.91 -9.79 1.32
C GLY A 274 -27.58 -8.44 1.95
N GLU A 275 -27.05 -8.41 3.19
CA GLU A 275 -26.78 -7.20 3.95
C GLU A 275 -25.30 -6.78 3.91
N LEU A 276 -25.08 -5.51 4.22
CA LEU A 276 -23.76 -4.95 4.44
C LEU A 276 -23.27 -5.28 5.85
N GLY A 277 -22.00 -5.62 5.95
CA GLY A 277 -21.34 -5.85 7.21
C GLY A 277 -19.98 -5.20 7.27
N VAL A 278 -19.54 -4.92 8.49
CA VAL A 278 -18.24 -4.33 8.73
C VAL A 278 -17.50 -5.12 9.81
N TYR A 279 -16.26 -5.49 9.50
CA TYR A 279 -15.42 -6.27 10.41
C TYR A 279 -13.94 -5.99 10.16
N ARG A 280 -13.10 -6.49 11.06
CA ARG A 280 -11.65 -6.45 10.88
C ARG A 280 -11.16 -7.76 10.26
N ASN A 281 -10.47 -7.69 9.13
CA ASN A 281 -9.90 -8.89 8.56
C ASN A 281 -8.81 -9.46 9.48
N VAL A 282 -9.03 -10.68 9.96
CA VAL A 282 -8.10 -11.40 10.84
C VAL A 282 -6.71 -11.52 10.18
N ALA A 283 -6.65 -11.56 8.86
CA ALA A 283 -5.41 -11.63 8.10
C ALA A 283 -4.50 -10.41 8.30
N ASP A 284 -5.04 -9.25 8.68
CA ASP A 284 -4.27 -8.02 8.86
C ASP A 284 -3.68 -7.89 10.28
N GLY A 285 -4.13 -8.72 11.22
CA GLY A 285 -3.70 -8.69 12.62
C GLY A 285 -4.28 -7.53 13.44
N GLU A 286 -4.03 -7.58 14.76
CA GLU A 286 -4.67 -6.72 15.77
C GLU A 286 -4.25 -5.23 15.76
N ARG A 287 -3.30 -4.84 14.92
CA ARG A 287 -2.84 -3.44 14.81
C ARG A 287 -3.04 -2.80 13.45
N SER A 288 -3.63 -3.53 12.49
CA SER A 288 -3.99 -2.96 11.19
C SER A 288 -4.94 -1.77 11.33
N PRO A 289 -4.68 -0.64 10.66
CA PRO A 289 -5.61 0.48 10.57
C PRO A 289 -6.75 0.21 9.58
N TYR A 290 -6.78 -0.96 8.96
CA TYR A 290 -7.78 -1.34 7.98
C TYR A 290 -8.93 -2.15 8.58
N TRP A 291 -10.11 -1.91 8.03
CA TRP A 291 -11.35 -2.61 8.32
C TRP A 291 -12.08 -2.83 7.00
N GLU A 292 -12.83 -3.91 6.91
CA GLU A 292 -13.51 -4.34 5.69
C GLU A 292 -14.99 -4.04 5.77
N LEU A 293 -15.50 -3.30 4.78
CA LEU A 293 -16.91 -3.18 4.48
C LEU A 293 -17.24 -4.18 3.37
N VAL A 294 -18.09 -5.15 3.71
CA VAL A 294 -18.43 -6.28 2.85
C VAL A 294 -19.93 -6.36 2.63
N ARG A 295 -20.33 -7.18 1.65
CA ARG A 295 -21.71 -7.62 1.51
C ARG A 295 -21.74 -9.13 1.43
N ARG A 296 -22.51 -9.77 2.31
CA ARG A 296 -22.75 -11.21 2.16
C ARG A 296 -23.79 -11.43 1.07
N TRP A 297 -23.52 -12.33 0.13
CA TRP A 297 -24.47 -12.65 -0.94
C TRP A 297 -25.78 -13.23 -0.39
N GLY A 298 -26.91 -12.76 -0.93
CA GLY A 298 -28.26 -13.15 -0.50
C GLY A 298 -28.78 -14.44 -1.13
N GLY A 299 -28.14 -14.95 -2.19
CA GLY A 299 -28.56 -16.17 -2.92
C GLY A 299 -27.77 -16.38 -4.23
N GLU A 300 -28.10 -17.43 -4.99
CA GLU A 300 -27.33 -17.85 -6.19
C GLU A 300 -27.22 -16.77 -7.28
N ASN A 301 -28.22 -15.90 -7.38
CA ASN A 301 -28.32 -14.86 -8.42
C ASN A 301 -27.86 -13.47 -7.97
N ASP A 302 -27.46 -13.31 -6.70
CA ASP A 302 -27.08 -12.02 -6.13
C ASP A 302 -25.60 -12.03 -5.72
N ARG A 303 -24.74 -11.68 -6.69
CA ARG A 303 -23.27 -11.71 -6.55
C ARG A 303 -22.63 -10.34 -6.41
N LYS A 304 -23.42 -9.28 -6.18
CA LYS A 304 -22.88 -7.93 -5.99
C LYS A 304 -22.19 -7.83 -4.63
N GLY A 305 -20.93 -7.39 -4.63
CA GLY A 305 -20.18 -7.03 -3.44
C GLY A 305 -20.64 -5.70 -2.85
N ALA A 306 -19.94 -5.22 -1.83
CA ALA A 306 -20.30 -3.97 -1.17
C ALA A 306 -20.14 -2.78 -2.12
N TYR A 307 -19.05 -2.74 -2.88
CA TYR A 307 -18.74 -1.66 -3.80
C TYR A 307 -19.79 -1.51 -4.90
N GLU A 308 -20.25 -2.62 -5.50
CA GLU A 308 -21.28 -2.61 -6.54
C GLU A 308 -22.67 -2.23 -6.02
N CYS A 309 -22.92 -2.42 -4.72
CA CYS A 309 -24.17 -2.01 -4.07
C CYS A 309 -24.16 -0.53 -3.66
N LEU A 310 -22.99 0.08 -3.51
CA LEU A 310 -22.85 1.43 -3.02
C LEU A 310 -22.53 2.39 -4.18
N GLU A 311 -23.57 2.77 -4.92
CA GLU A 311 -23.43 3.65 -6.08
C GLU A 311 -22.67 4.94 -5.76
N GLY A 312 -21.72 5.31 -6.63
CA GLY A 312 -21.00 6.59 -6.55
C GLY A 312 -19.83 6.65 -5.58
N ILE A 313 -19.53 5.58 -4.84
CA ILE A 313 -18.32 5.51 -3.99
C ILE A 313 -17.06 5.37 -4.84
N LYS A 314 -16.00 6.04 -4.43
CA LYS A 314 -14.67 6.00 -5.07
C LYS A 314 -13.57 5.83 -4.03
N LEU A 315 -12.41 5.36 -4.51
CA LEU A 315 -11.20 5.38 -3.69
C LEU A 315 -10.85 6.82 -3.28
N GLY A 316 -10.47 7.00 -2.02
CA GLY A 316 -10.18 8.30 -1.41
C GLY A 316 -11.38 8.99 -0.76
N ASP A 317 -12.61 8.50 -0.99
CA ASP A 317 -13.81 9.09 -0.39
C ASP A 317 -13.76 9.02 1.13
N ALA A 318 -14.15 10.11 1.78
CA ALA A 318 -14.24 10.19 3.23
C ALA A 318 -15.29 9.22 3.78
N VAL A 319 -14.97 8.61 4.92
CA VAL A 319 -15.89 7.73 5.66
C VAL A 319 -16.07 8.33 7.03
N LYS A 320 -17.31 8.46 7.49
CA LYS A 320 -17.65 8.98 8.81
C LYS A 320 -18.45 7.94 9.57
N VAL A 321 -17.99 7.60 10.77
CA VAL A 321 -18.79 6.81 11.71
C VAL A 321 -19.81 7.73 12.34
N ILE A 322 -21.08 7.51 12.02
CA ILE A 322 -22.19 8.27 12.59
C ILE A 322 -22.63 7.46 13.80
N GLY A 323 -22.31 8.00 14.98
CA GLY A 323 -22.47 7.35 16.27
C GLY A 323 -23.88 6.74 16.46
N PRO A 324 -24.03 5.79 17.38
CA PRO A 324 -25.24 5.00 17.40
C PRO A 324 -26.41 5.86 17.91
N PHE A 325 -27.48 5.94 17.13
CA PHE A 325 -28.75 6.52 17.57
C PHE A 325 -29.40 5.65 18.64
#